data_AF-Q40190-F1
#
_entry.id   AF-Q40190-F1
#
_cell.length_a   1.000
_cell.length_b   1.000
_cell.length_c   1.000
_cell.angle_alpha   90.00
_cell.angle_beta   90.00
_cell.angle_gamma   90.00
#
_symmetry.space_group_name_H-M   'P 1'
#
loop_
_entity.id
_entity.type
_entity.pdbx_description
1 polymer ?
#
loop_
_entity_poly.entity_id
_entity_poly.type
_entity_poly.pdbx_seq_one_letter_code
_entity_poly.pdbx_strand_id
1 'polypeptide(L)'
;MAAMKSLATAILVVLLLRRLPRGLSQNCSAAIGELMTCGPYVLPGSNGAPSEQCCSALKAVNHGCLCETINIISSLPDHCSLPAVNCAA
;
A
#
# COMPACT_ATOMS: atom_id res chain seq x y z
N MET A 1 10.80 43.29 -6.87
CA MET A 1 11.58 42.09 -6.44
C MET A 1 10.88 41.23 -5.39
N ALA A 2 10.02 41.76 -4.51
CA ALA A 2 9.31 40.96 -3.49
C ALA A 2 8.27 39.98 -4.07
N ALA A 3 7.50 40.39 -5.08
CA ALA A 3 6.46 39.55 -5.69
C ALA A 3 7.02 38.27 -6.34
N MET A 4 8.18 38.37 -6.99
CA MET A 4 8.80 37.24 -7.68
C MET A 4 9.32 36.17 -6.69
N LYS A 5 9.81 36.60 -5.52
CA LYS A 5 10.17 35.68 -4.42
C LYS A 5 8.95 34.95 -3.84
N SER A 6 7.84 35.66 -3.66
CA SER A 6 6.60 35.08 -3.14
C SER A 6 6.05 33.99 -4.06
N LEU A 7 6.02 34.24 -5.38
CA LEU A 7 5.62 33.24 -6.39
C LEU A 7 6.53 32.01 -6.37
N ALA A 8 7.86 32.19 -6.33
CA ALA A 8 8.79 31.08 -6.28
C ALA A 8 8.61 30.22 -5.01
N THR A 9 8.34 30.86 -3.87
CA THR A 9 8.13 30.15 -2.60
C THR A 9 6.80 29.38 -2.62
N ALA A 10 5.74 29.97 -3.18
CA ALA A 10 4.46 29.29 -3.33
C ALA A 10 4.56 28.06 -4.26
N ILE A 11 5.28 28.18 -5.38
CA ILE A 11 5.51 27.05 -6.30
C ILE A 11 6.30 25.95 -5.58
N LEU A 12 7.37 26.30 -4.85
CA LEU A 12 8.17 25.34 -4.09
C LEU A 12 7.32 24.60 -3.05
N VAL A 13 6.48 25.32 -2.30
CA VAL A 13 5.57 24.74 -1.30
C VAL A 13 4.57 23.79 -1.96
N VAL A 14 3.97 24.15 -3.10
CA VAL A 14 3.05 23.27 -3.84
C VAL A 14 3.75 22.00 -4.33
N LEU A 15 4.99 22.11 -4.83
CA LEU A 15 5.81 20.97 -5.25
C LEU A 15 6.16 20.05 -4.07
N LEU A 16 6.54 20.63 -2.92
CA LEU A 16 6.80 19.86 -1.69
C LEU A 16 5.53 19.15 -1.21
N LEU A 17 4.39 19.84 -1.17
CA LEU A 17 3.12 19.23 -0.78
C LEU A 17 2.72 18.09 -1.71
N ARG A 18 3.07 18.13 -3.00
CA ARG A 18 2.85 17.01 -3.93
C ARG A 18 3.77 15.82 -3.69
N ARG A 19 4.97 16.07 -3.13
CA ARG A 19 5.92 15.01 -2.75
C ARG A 19 5.65 14.44 -1.36
N LEU A 20 5.00 15.20 -0.47
CA LEU A 20 4.55 14.65 0.81
C LEU A 20 3.58 13.49 0.52
N PRO A 21 3.75 12.32 1.15
CA PRO A 21 2.81 11.22 1.04
C PRO A 21 1.48 11.64 1.67
N ARG A 22 0.63 12.29 0.88
CA ARG A 22 -0.70 12.75 1.28
C ARG A 22 -1.55 11.52 1.60
N GLY A 23 -1.66 11.18 2.88
CA GLY A 23 -2.63 10.21 3.37
C GLY A 23 -2.39 8.76 2.95
N LEU A 24 -1.13 8.35 2.67
CA LEU A 24 -0.84 6.96 2.28
C LEU A 24 -1.41 5.96 3.30
N SER A 25 -1.33 6.26 4.59
CA SER A 25 -1.82 5.35 5.64
C SER A 25 -3.34 5.14 5.59
N GLN A 26 -4.14 6.21 5.47
CA GLN A 26 -5.61 6.07 5.47
C GLN A 26 -6.14 5.39 4.20
N ASN A 27 -5.59 5.74 3.04
CA ASN A 27 -5.99 5.12 1.78
C ASN A 27 -5.49 3.68 1.70
N CYS A 28 -4.32 3.38 2.29
CA CYS A 28 -3.79 2.03 2.32
C CYS A 28 -4.68 1.10 3.14
N SER A 29 -5.04 1.48 4.37
CA SER A 29 -5.86 0.62 5.24
C SER A 29 -7.22 0.29 4.62
N ALA A 30 -7.92 1.28 4.04
CA ALA A 30 -9.20 1.05 3.38
C ALA A 30 -9.03 0.13 2.16
N ALA A 31 -8.01 0.37 1.32
CA ALA A 31 -7.77 -0.41 0.12
C ALA A 31 -7.32 -1.86 0.43
N ILE A 32 -6.52 -2.06 1.48
CA ILE A 32 -6.16 -3.40 1.98
C ILE A 32 -7.38 -4.11 2.57
N GLY A 33 -8.31 -3.39 3.20
CA GLY A 33 -9.59 -3.96 3.64
C GLY A 33 -10.38 -4.60 2.49
N GLU A 34 -10.40 -3.96 1.32
CA GLU A 34 -11.05 -4.50 0.11
C GLU A 34 -10.34 -5.77 -0.42
N LEU A 35 -9.02 -5.90 -0.21
CA LEU A 35 -8.25 -7.10 -0.57
C LEU A 35 -8.67 -8.34 0.21
N MET A 36 -9.38 -8.19 1.33
CA MET A 36 -9.91 -9.34 2.07
C MET A 36 -10.86 -10.19 1.20
N THR A 37 -11.49 -9.60 0.18
CA THR A 37 -12.27 -10.32 -0.84
C THR A 37 -11.43 -11.30 -1.66
N CYS A 38 -10.10 -11.09 -1.74
CA CYS A 38 -9.17 -12.01 -2.37
C CYS A 38 -8.83 -13.24 -1.51
N GLY A 39 -9.26 -13.28 -0.24
CA GLY A 39 -8.90 -14.31 0.74
C GLY A 39 -8.97 -15.76 0.24
N PRO A 40 -10.07 -16.20 -0.40
CA PRO A 40 -10.17 -17.56 -0.92
C PRO A 40 -9.13 -17.91 -1.99
N TYR A 41 -8.63 -16.91 -2.73
CA TYR A 41 -7.75 -17.08 -3.87
C TYR A 41 -6.25 -17.02 -3.52
N VAL A 42 -5.91 -16.60 -2.29
CA VAL A 42 -4.52 -16.50 -1.81
C VAL A 42 -4.10 -17.70 -0.94
N LEU A 43 -4.95 -18.71 -0.82
CA LEU A 43 -4.69 -19.92 -0.04
C LEU A 43 -4.29 -21.09 -0.95
N PRO A 44 -3.40 -21.99 -0.48
CA PRO A 44 -3.10 -23.24 -1.17
C PRO A 44 -4.37 -24.03 -1.48
N GLY A 45 -4.48 -24.57 -2.70
CA GLY A 45 -5.65 -25.34 -3.15
C GLY A 45 -6.73 -24.50 -3.86
N SER A 46 -6.58 -23.18 -3.92
CA SER A 46 -7.39 -22.37 -4.82
C SER A 46 -7.02 -22.65 -6.28
N ASN A 47 -7.91 -23.34 -6.99
CA ASN A 47 -7.73 -23.66 -8.42
C ASN A 47 -8.56 -22.74 -9.34
N GLY A 48 -9.25 -21.73 -8.78
CA GLY A 48 -10.13 -20.83 -9.52
C GLY A 48 -9.47 -19.48 -9.83
N ALA A 49 -9.95 -18.82 -10.90
CA ALA A 49 -9.63 -17.42 -11.15
C ALA A 49 -10.22 -16.52 -10.05
N PRO A 50 -9.50 -15.46 -9.63
CA PRO A 50 -10.03 -14.48 -8.68
C PRO A 50 -11.30 -13.81 -9.22
N SER A 51 -12.18 -13.36 -8.31
CA SER A 51 -13.35 -12.58 -8.69
C SER A 51 -12.96 -11.23 -9.30
N GLU A 52 -13.81 -10.67 -10.16
CA GLU A 52 -13.63 -9.31 -10.71
C GLU A 52 -13.50 -8.25 -9.60
N GLN A 53 -14.15 -8.49 -8.45
CA GLN A 53 -14.06 -7.64 -7.27
C GLN A 53 -12.65 -7.68 -6.66
N CYS A 54 -12.07 -8.88 -6.47
CA CYS A 54 -10.69 -9.02 -6.01
C CYS A 54 -9.70 -8.33 -6.98
N CYS A 55 -9.84 -8.56 -8.28
CA CYS A 55 -9.00 -7.92 -9.28
C CYS A 55 -9.15 -6.39 -9.29
N SER A 56 -10.37 -5.87 -9.09
CA SER A 56 -10.63 -4.43 -9.03
C SER A 56 -10.06 -3.80 -7.77
N ALA A 57 -10.19 -4.48 -6.63
CA ALA A 57 -9.57 -4.07 -5.37
C ALA A 57 -8.03 -4.00 -5.51
N LEU A 58 -7.42 -5.06 -6.07
CA LEU A 58 -5.98 -5.10 -6.34
C LEU A 58 -5.51 -3.94 -7.23
N LYS A 59 -6.28 -3.58 -8.27
CA LYS A 59 -5.98 -2.45 -9.15
C LYS A 59 -6.10 -1.08 -8.45
N ALA A 60 -6.98 -0.97 -7.44
CA ALA A 60 -7.21 0.28 -6.72
C ALA A 60 -6.13 0.57 -5.68
N VAL A 61 -5.41 -0.44 -5.19
CA VAL A 61 -4.37 -0.27 -4.17
C VAL A 61 -3.12 0.36 -4.76
N ASN A 62 -2.57 1.33 -4.03
CA ASN A 62 -1.28 1.89 -4.38
C ASN A 62 -0.17 0.83 -4.20
N HIS A 63 0.63 0.61 -5.24
CA HIS A 63 1.73 -0.36 -5.23
C HIS A 63 2.69 -0.20 -4.04
N GLY A 64 3.04 1.05 -3.66
CA GLY A 64 3.92 1.30 -2.51
C GLY A 64 3.28 0.89 -1.17
N CYS A 65 1.99 1.13 -1.01
CA CYS A 65 1.22 0.66 0.15
C CYS A 65 1.18 -0.87 0.21
N LEU A 66 0.97 -1.54 -0.93
CA LEU A 66 0.95 -2.99 -0.99
C LEU A 66 2.31 -3.59 -0.59
N CYS A 67 3.40 -3.07 -1.14
CA CYS A 67 4.76 -3.53 -0.78
C CYS A 67 5.06 -3.31 0.71
N GLU A 68 4.73 -2.14 1.25
CA GLU A 68 4.94 -1.85 2.67
C GLU A 68 4.11 -2.79 3.55
N THR A 69 2.86 -3.05 3.17
CA THR A 69 1.99 -4.00 3.88
C THR A 69 2.56 -5.41 3.88
N ILE A 70 3.08 -5.88 2.74
CA ILE A 70 3.74 -7.20 2.65
C ILE A 70 4.98 -7.26 3.54
N ASN A 71 5.81 -6.21 3.55
CA ASN A 71 6.97 -6.12 4.44
C ASN A 71 6.54 -6.19 5.91
N ILE A 72 5.50 -5.43 6.30
CA ILE A 72 4.94 -5.50 7.65
C ILE A 72 4.49 -6.94 7.95
N ILE A 73 3.68 -7.57 7.09
CA ILE A 73 3.22 -8.96 7.25
C ILE A 73 4.39 -9.93 7.43
N SER A 74 5.47 -9.77 6.65
CA SER A 74 6.66 -10.64 6.78
C SER A 74 7.42 -10.44 8.10
N SER A 75 7.32 -9.26 8.72
CA SER A 75 7.91 -8.94 10.02
C SER A 75 7.05 -9.37 11.22
N LEU A 76 5.76 -9.65 11.01
CA LEU A 76 4.83 -10.02 12.09
C LEU A 76 5.30 -11.24 12.93
N PRO A 77 5.83 -12.33 12.33
CA PRO A 77 6.33 -13.46 13.12
C PRO A 77 7.39 -13.05 14.13
N ASP A 78 8.36 -12.22 13.73
CA ASP A 78 9.42 -11.71 14.60
C ASP A 78 8.85 -10.84 15.74
N HIS A 79 7.95 -9.91 15.40
CA HIS A 79 7.24 -9.11 16.41
C HIS A 79 6.44 -9.96 17.42
N CYS A 80 5.95 -11.13 17.00
CA CYS A 80 5.23 -12.08 17.84
C CYS A 80 6.15 -13.10 18.54
N SER A 81 7.48 -12.95 18.47
CA SER A 81 8.46 -13.92 19.01
C SER A 81 8.29 -15.34 18.44
N LEU A 82 7.82 -15.44 17.19
CA LEU A 82 7.68 -16.69 16.46
C LEU A 82 8.89 -16.95 15.56
N PRO A 83 9.21 -18.21 15.26
CA PRO A 83 10.25 -18.53 14.28
C PRO A 83 9.98 -17.84 12.94
N ALA A 84 11.04 -17.35 12.30
CA ALA A 84 10.95 -16.73 10.99
C ALA A 84 10.36 -17.72 9.97
N VAL A 85 9.37 -17.27 9.20
CA VAL A 85 8.78 -18.05 8.11
C VAL A 85 9.65 -17.87 6.88
N ASN A 86 10.42 -18.90 6.52
CA ASN A 86 11.20 -18.89 5.28
C ASN A 86 10.36 -19.53 4.16
N CYS A 87 9.67 -18.71 3.38
CA CYS A 87 8.90 -19.17 2.22
C CYS A 87 9.87 -19.50 1.07
N ALA A 88 10.30 -20.76 0.95
CA ALA A 88 10.89 -21.27 -0.29
C ALA A 88 9.74 -21.43 -1.31
N ALA A 89 9.79 -20.65 -2.38
CA ALA A 89 8.85 -20.75 -3.50
C ALA A 89 9.05 -22.06 -4.28
#